data_AF-A0A372RKU7-F1
#
_entry.id   AF-A0A372RKU7-F1
#
_cell.length_a   1.000
_cell.length_b   1.000
_cell.length_c   1.000
_cell.angle_alpha   90.00
_cell.angle_beta   90.00
_cell.angle_gamma   90.00
#
_symmetry.space_group_name_H-M   'P 1'
#
loop_
_entity.id
_entity.type
_entity.pdbx_description
1 polymer ?
#
loop_
_entity_poly.entity_id
_entity_poly.type
_entity_poly.pdbx_seq_one_letter_code
_entity_poly.pdbx_strand_id
1 'polypeptide(L)'
;HKDFHSGNILFDCNPYISDLGMCRPANIKQSVKEEGIYGVLPYMAPEVLRGYQYTKAADIYSFGIIMNEFLSEEIPFNDIPHDDF
;
A
#
# COMPACT_ATOMS: atom_id res chain seq x y z
N HIS A 1 0.53 7.73 2.76
CA HIS A 1 -0.65 7.10 2.17
C HIS A 1 -1.12 5.92 3.00
N LYS A 2 -0.20 5.02 3.41
CA LYS A 2 -0.49 3.76 4.12
C LYS A 2 -1.11 2.65 3.27
N ASP A 3 -1.51 2.95 2.04
CA ASP A 3 -2.10 2.01 1.09
C ASP A 3 -1.84 2.49 -0.35
N PHE A 4 -0.58 2.78 -0.65
CA PHE A 4 -0.24 3.32 -1.97
C PHE A 4 -0.02 2.16 -2.95
N HIS A 5 -0.87 2.05 -3.96
CA HIS A 5 -0.76 1.05 -5.03
C HIS A 5 -1.35 1.60 -6.33
N SER A 6 -1.14 0.92 -7.46
CA SER A 6 -1.60 1.38 -8.78
C SER A 6 -3.11 1.61 -8.85
N GLY A 7 -3.90 0.76 -8.18
CA GLY A 7 -5.35 0.94 -8.03
C GLY A 7 -5.79 2.25 -7.31
N ASN A 8 -4.89 2.91 -6.57
CA ASN A 8 -5.13 4.23 -5.95
C ASN A 8 -4.53 5.39 -6.76
N ILE A 9 -4.14 5.15 -8.01
CA ILE A 9 -3.77 6.18 -8.98
C ILE A 9 -4.92 6.31 -9.98
N LEU A 10 -5.63 7.42 -9.91
CA LEU A 10 -6.69 7.76 -10.86
C LEU A 10 -6.08 8.50 -12.05
N PHE A 11 -6.68 8.32 -13.23
CA PHE A 11 -6.20 8.95 -14.44
C PHE A 11 -7.34 9.67 -15.16
N ASP A 12 -7.13 10.95 -15.43
CA ASP A 12 -7.93 11.74 -16.38
C ASP A 12 -6.97 12.37 -17.40
N CYS A 13 -6.71 13.69 -17.34
CA CYS A 13 -5.67 14.34 -18.15
C CYS A 13 -4.27 14.18 -17.54
N ASN A 14 -4.20 13.96 -16.22
CA ASN A 14 -2.99 13.76 -15.44
C ASN A 14 -3.22 12.63 -14.42
N PRO A 15 -2.17 11.98 -13.90
CA PRO A 15 -2.30 11.06 -12.79
C PRO A 15 -2.59 11.79 -11.47
N TYR A 16 -3.51 11.24 -10.68
CA TYR A 16 -3.88 11.75 -9.36
C TYR A 16 -3.80 10.63 -8.32
N ILE A 17 -3.21 10.93 -7.16
CA ILE A 17 -3.20 10.01 -6.02
C ILE A 17 -4.52 10.17 -5.26
N SER A 18 -5.25 9.07 -5.06
CA SER A 18 -6.51 9.03 -4.31
C SER A 18 -6.38 8.32 -2.95
N ASP A 19 -7.49 8.08 -2.25
CA ASP A 19 -7.58 7.28 -1.01
C ASP A 19 -6.48 7.53 0.06
N LEU A 20 -6.39 8.77 0.52
CA LEU A 20 -5.33 9.21 1.44
C LEU A 20 -5.60 8.79 2.89
N GLY A 21 -5.21 7.55 3.23
CA GLY A 21 -5.16 7.06 4.61
C GLY A 21 -6.49 6.54 5.17
N MET A 22 -7.42 6.11 4.29
CA MET A 22 -8.68 5.47 4.70
C MET A 22 -8.59 3.94 4.77
N CYS A 23 -7.40 3.35 4.67
CA CYS A 23 -7.18 1.90 4.76
C CYS A 23 -7.50 1.28 6.14
N ARG A 24 -8.03 2.06 7.10
CA ARG A 24 -8.36 1.62 8.46
C ARG A 24 -9.84 1.83 8.80
N PRO A 25 -10.44 1.00 9.66
CA PRO A 25 -11.81 1.21 10.13
C PRO A 25 -12.02 2.58 10.78
N ALA A 26 -13.09 3.27 10.40
CA ALA A 26 -13.41 4.62 10.88
C ALA A 26 -13.72 4.70 12.38
N ASN A 27 -13.99 3.56 13.02
CA ASN A 27 -14.35 3.43 14.44
C ASN A 27 -13.16 3.19 15.38
N ILE A 28 -11.94 3.00 14.86
CA ILE A 28 -10.75 2.79 15.68
C ILE A 28 -10.14 4.15 16.06
N LYS A 29 -10.13 4.46 17.37
CA LYS A 29 -9.39 5.61 17.90
C LYS A 29 -7.90 5.35 17.75
N GLN A 30 -7.17 6.39 17.36
CA GLN A 30 -5.74 6.33 17.03
C GLN A 30 -4.89 6.04 18.29
N SER A 31 -4.87 4.79 18.74
CA SER A 31 -3.97 4.29 19.74
C SER A 31 -2.78 3.64 19.01
N VAL A 32 -1.55 4.03 19.37
CA VAL A 32 -0.30 3.60 18.71
C VAL A 32 -0.09 2.08 18.77
N LYS A 33 -0.85 1.37 19.62
CA LYS A 33 -0.70 -0.06 19.90
C LYS A 33 -1.66 -0.98 19.14
N GLU A 34 -2.63 -0.43 18.40
CA GLU A 34 -3.66 -1.21 17.71
C GLU A 34 -3.71 -0.92 16.20
N GLU A 35 -2.62 -0.40 15.61
CA GLU A 35 -2.53 -0.32 14.15
C GLU A 35 -2.29 -1.74 13.61
N GLY A 36 -3.39 -2.41 13.23
CA GLY A 36 -3.33 -3.62 12.41
C GLY A 36 -2.55 -3.38 11.10
N ILE A 37 -2.20 -4.47 10.42
CA ILE A 37 -1.57 -4.43 9.10
C ILE A 37 -2.69 -4.16 8.09
N TYR A 38 -2.63 -3.02 7.42
CA TYR A 38 -3.61 -2.61 6.40
C TYR A 38 -2.88 -2.23 5.11
N GLY A 39 -3.49 -2.55 3.97
CA GLY A 39 -3.02 -2.20 2.64
C GLY A 39 -2.94 -3.41 1.71
N VAL A 40 -2.61 -3.17 0.44
CA VAL A 40 -2.50 -4.22 -0.59
C VAL A 40 -1.14 -4.91 -0.52
N LEU A 41 -1.12 -6.18 -0.11
CA LEU A 41 0.08 -6.98 0.23
C LEU A 41 1.28 -6.81 -0.72
N PRO A 42 1.13 -6.93 -2.05
CA PRO A 42 2.23 -6.73 -3.01
C PRO A 42 3.00 -5.40 -2.89
N TYR A 43 2.35 -4.34 -2.41
CA TYR A 43 2.92 -2.99 -2.32
C TYR A 43 3.44 -2.66 -0.92
N MET A 44 3.27 -3.56 0.06
CA MET A 44 3.59 -3.28 1.45
C MET A 44 5.09 -3.42 1.73
N ALA A 45 5.65 -2.42 2.41
CA ALA A 45 7.05 -2.44 2.81
C ALA A 45 7.31 -3.56 3.84
N PRO A 46 8.47 -4.21 3.81
CA PRO A 46 8.77 -5.36 4.65
C PRO A 46 8.75 -5.03 6.15
N GLU A 47 9.06 -3.81 6.55
CA GLU A 47 8.94 -3.37 7.94
C GLU A 47 7.49 -3.29 8.41
N VAL A 48 6.56 -2.90 7.53
CA VAL A 48 5.12 -2.85 7.83
C VAL A 48 4.57 -4.27 7.98
N LEU A 49 4.96 -5.19 7.09
CA LEU A 49 4.59 -6.60 7.17
C LEU A 49 5.11 -7.29 8.45
N ARG A 50 6.20 -6.79 9.03
CA ARG A 50 6.74 -7.26 10.31
C ARG A 50 6.08 -6.60 11.54
N GLY A 51 5.08 -5.76 11.33
CA GLY A 51 4.36 -5.05 12.39
C GLY A 51 5.14 -3.88 13.00
N TYR A 52 6.21 -3.40 12.34
CA TYR A 52 6.87 -2.16 12.77
C TYR A 52 6.01 -0.95 12.41
N GLN A 53 6.28 0.16 13.11
CA GLN A 53 5.55 1.41 12.90
C GLN A 53 5.70 1.89 11.46
N TYR A 54 4.57 2.25 10.86
CA TYR A 54 4.53 2.87 9.54
C TYR A 54 5.33 4.18 9.51
N THR A 55 6.15 4.35 8.48
CA THR A 55 6.89 5.59 8.23
C THR A 55 6.72 6.06 6.77
N LYS A 56 7.18 7.28 6.45
CA LYS A 56 7.22 7.77 5.06
C LYS A 56 8.06 6.89 4.14
N ALA A 57 9.03 6.13 4.66
CA ALA A 57 9.82 5.20 3.87
C ALA A 57 8.97 4.07 3.28
N ALA A 58 7.90 3.66 3.97
CA ALA A 58 6.98 2.66 3.46
C ALA A 58 6.20 3.16 2.24
N ASP A 59 5.75 4.43 2.22
CA ASP A 59 5.14 5.02 1.01
C ASP A 59 6.13 5.06 -0.18
N ILE A 60 7.42 5.30 0.09
CA ILE A 60 8.46 5.33 -0.94
C ILE A 60 8.70 3.92 -1.49
N TYR A 61 8.71 2.89 -0.63
CA TYR A 61 8.80 1.50 -1.07
C TYR A 61 7.64 1.14 -1.99
N SER A 62 6.41 1.43 -1.60
CA SER A 62 5.21 1.18 -2.41
C SER A 62 5.28 1.88 -3.77
N PHE A 63 5.76 3.12 -3.80
CA PHE A 63 6.02 3.83 -5.06
C PHE A 63 7.05 3.10 -5.94
N GLY A 64 8.12 2.53 -5.35
CA GLY A 64 9.08 1.70 -6.08
C GLY A 64 8.43 0.47 -6.72
N ILE A 65 7.49 -0.18 -6.03
CA ILE A 65 6.72 -1.31 -6.57
C ILE A 65 5.84 -0.87 -7.75
N ILE A 66 5.15 0.28 -7.64
CA ILE A 66 4.36 0.86 -8.74
C ILE A 66 5.25 1.16 -9.95
N MET A 67 6.45 1.72 -9.74
CA MET A 67 7.40 1.97 -10.85
C MET A 67 7.86 0.66 -11.50
N ASN A 68 8.06 -0.41 -10.72
CA ASN A 68 8.41 -1.72 -11.27
C ASN A 68 7.25 -2.32 -12.09
N GLU A 69 6.01 -2.27 -11.57
CA GLU A 69 4.80 -2.68 -12.30
C GLU A 69 4.67 -1.92 -13.63
N PHE A 70 4.87 -0.60 -13.61
CA PHE A 70 4.80 0.24 -14.81
C PHE A 70 5.87 -0.11 -15.86
N LEU A 71 7.10 -0.43 -15.42
CA LEU A 71 8.21 -0.75 -16.32
C LEU A 71 8.17 -2.19 -16.85
N SER A 72 7.65 -3.12 -16.05
CA SER A 72 7.57 -4.54 -16.41
C SER A 72 6.27 -4.89 -17.13
N GLU A 73 5.23 -4.08 -16.99
CA GLU A 73 3.84 -4.40 -17.39
C GLU A 73 3.30 -5.66 -16.68
N GLU A 74 3.92 -6.06 -15.55
CA GLU A 74 3.53 -7.21 -14.76
C GLU A 74 3.01 -6.79 -13.39
N ILE A 75 1.89 -7.40 -12.96
CA ILE A 75 1.36 -7.22 -11.61
C ILE A 75 2.41 -7.72 -10.60
N PRO A 76 2.73 -6.95 -9.54
CA PRO A 76 3.69 -7.37 -8.54
C PRO A 76 3.28 -8.69 -7.88
N PHE A 77 4.18 -9.67 -7.86
CA PHE A 77 3.95 -11.01 -7.28
C PHE A 77 2.72 -11.72 -7.86
N ASN A 78 2.53 -11.67 -9.18
CA ASN A 78 1.39 -12.27 -9.91
C ASN A 78 1.34 -13.81 -9.85
N ASP A 79 2.38 -14.47 -9.37
CA ASP A 79 2.51 -15.91 -9.23
C ASP A 79 2.15 -16.43 -7.83
N ILE A 80 1.82 -15.54 -6.89
CA ILE A 80 1.53 -15.87 -5.49
C ILE A 80 0.09 -15.42 -5.15
N PRO A 81 -0.75 -16.29 -4.55
CA PRO A 81 -2.05 -15.89 -4.01
C PRO A 81 -1.89 -14.93 -2.81
N HIS A 82 -2.72 -13.88 -2.76
CA HIS A 82 -2.70 -12.86 -1.70
C HIS A 82 -3.93 -12.89 -0.79
N ASP A 83 -4.94 -13.69 -1.12
CA ASP A 83 -6.25 -13.70 -0.45
C ASP A 83 -6.38 -14.76 0.66
N ASP A 84 -5.32 -15.55 0.91
CA ASP A 84 -5.34 -16.72 1.80
C ASP A 84 -4.87 -16.45 3.25
N PHE A 85 -4.85 -15.18 3.70
CA PHE A 85 -4.36 -14.77 5.03
C PHE A 85 -5.43 -14.22 5.97
#